data_AF-A0A968SSZ8-F1
#
_entry.id   AF-A0A968SSZ8-F1
#
_cell.length_a   1.000
_cell.length_b   1.000
_cell.length_c   1.000
_cell.angle_alpha   90.00
_cell.angle_beta   90.00
_cell.angle_gamma   90.00
#
_symmetry.space_group_name_H-M   'P 1'
#
loop_
_entity.id
_entity.type
_entity.pdbx_description
1 polymer ?
#
loop_
_entity_poly.entity_id
_entity_poly.type
_entity_poly.pdbx_seq_one_letter_code
_entity_poly.pdbx_strand_id
1 'polypeptide(L)'
;MALTDSQQRIAELTTLNELAQTLNRALDLREALDSALLHIVELMGLSTGWIFLKGEGASFALAARHNLPPAIQYPGPAWNDDCDCQELCRSDRLDKAVNMVRCSRLRSAVGDKTRLGSARLGAAA
;
A
#
# COMPACT_ATOMS: atom_id res chain seq x y z
N MET A 1 16.41 19.56 -26.72
CA MET A 1 15.95 18.72 -27.84
C MET A 1 14.73 17.96 -27.33
N ALA A 2 13.52 18.31 -27.78
CA ALA A 2 12.28 17.70 -27.28
C ALA A 2 12.17 16.25 -27.78
N LEU A 3 11.73 15.34 -26.91
CA LEU A 3 11.49 13.95 -27.31
C LEU A 3 10.36 13.89 -28.34
N THR A 4 10.53 13.09 -29.37
CA THR A 4 9.49 12.85 -30.37
C THR A 4 8.39 11.94 -29.79
N ASP A 5 7.17 12.00 -30.32
CA ASP A 5 6.03 11.17 -29.87
C ASP A 5 6.40 9.67 -29.80
N SER A 6 7.18 9.20 -30.78
CA SER A 6 7.70 7.82 -30.80
C SER A 6 8.67 7.52 -29.66
N GLN A 7 9.53 8.46 -29.27
CA GLN A 7 10.45 8.26 -28.16
C GLN A 7 9.72 8.23 -26.81
N GLN A 8 8.64 8.99 -26.67
CA GLN A 8 7.79 8.98 -25.48
C GLN A 8 7.02 7.66 -25.36
N ARG A 9 6.43 7.17 -26.45
CA ARG A 9 5.78 5.85 -26.49
C ARG A 9 6.75 4.71 -26.17
N ILE A 10 7.99 4.78 -26.68
CA ILE A 10 9.01 3.77 -26.38
C ILE A 10 9.34 3.80 -24.88
N ALA A 11 9.53 4.97 -24.27
CA ALA A 11 9.81 5.07 -22.84
C ALA A 11 8.66 4.55 -21.96
N GLU A 12 7.42 4.84 -22.33
CA GLU A 12 6.22 4.32 -21.65
C GLU A 12 6.14 2.79 -21.75
N LEU A 13 6.32 2.23 -22.96
CA LEU A 13 6.30 0.78 -23.17
C LEU A 13 7.46 0.07 -22.46
N THR A 14 8.65 0.68 -22.42
CA THR A 14 9.80 0.15 -21.67
C THR A 14 9.50 0.12 -20.17
N THR A 15 8.95 1.20 -19.62
CA THR A 15 8.58 1.27 -18.20
C THR A 15 7.54 0.22 -17.83
N LEU A 16 6.50 0.05 -18.65
CA LEU A 16 5.46 -0.96 -18.44
C LEU A 16 6.02 -2.39 -18.54
N ASN A 17 6.96 -2.64 -19.46
CA ASN A 17 7.59 -3.95 -19.63
C ASN A 17 8.56 -4.26 -18.47
N GLU A 18 9.28 -3.27 -17.96
CA GLU A 18 10.13 -3.42 -16.77
C GLU A 18 9.31 -3.71 -15.50
N LEU A 19 8.17 -3.03 -15.32
CA LEU A 19 7.21 -3.33 -14.26
C LEU A 19 6.67 -4.76 -14.39
N ALA A 20 6.22 -5.13 -15.59
CA ALA A 20 5.70 -6.47 -15.84
C ALA A 20 6.77 -7.56 -15.64
N GLN A 21 8.02 -7.33 -16.06
CA GLN A 21 9.12 -8.27 -15.84
C GLN A 21 9.50 -8.36 -14.37
N THR A 22 9.50 -7.25 -13.63
CA THR A 22 9.75 -7.25 -12.18
C THR A 22 8.68 -8.05 -11.46
N LEU A 23 7.40 -7.82 -11.79
CA LEU A 23 6.27 -8.56 -11.22
C LEU A 23 6.29 -10.04 -11.64
N ASN A 24 6.65 -10.36 -12.89
CA ASN A 24 6.71 -11.73 -13.40
C ASN A 24 7.96 -12.51 -12.95
N ARG A 25 9.05 -11.82 -12.56
CA ARG A 25 10.29 -12.41 -12.04
C ARG A 25 10.33 -12.48 -10.53
N ALA A 26 9.39 -11.84 -9.85
CA ALA A 26 9.23 -12.00 -8.41
C ALA A 26 8.90 -13.47 -8.12
N LEU A 27 9.93 -14.25 -7.80
CA LEU A 27 9.82 -15.61 -7.28
C LEU A 27 9.20 -15.63 -5.89
N ASP A 28 9.12 -14.47 -5.24
CA ASP A 28 8.50 -14.23 -3.96
C ASP A 28 7.44 -13.11 -4.06
N LEU A 29 6.17 -13.50 -3.88
CA LEU A 29 5.03 -12.59 -3.81
C LEU A 29 5.26 -11.45 -2.80
N ARG A 30 6.02 -11.69 -1.73
CA ARG A 30 6.35 -10.67 -0.72
C ARG A 30 7.21 -9.57 -1.31
N GLU A 31 8.25 -9.89 -2.08
CA GLU A 31 9.12 -8.88 -2.70
C GLU A 31 8.35 -8.00 -3.69
N ALA A 32 7.45 -8.61 -4.49
CA ALA A 32 6.58 -7.87 -5.39
C ALA A 32 5.66 -6.90 -4.64
N LEU A 33 5.05 -7.36 -3.54
CA LEU A 33 4.14 -6.55 -2.74
C LEU A 33 4.85 -5.44 -1.98
N ASP A 34 6.06 -5.69 -1.45
CA ASP A 34 6.87 -4.67 -0.79
C ASP A 34 7.29 -3.56 -1.78
N SER A 35 7.71 -3.93 -3.00
CA SER A 35 8.05 -2.98 -4.06
C SER A 35 6.83 -2.19 -4.56
N ALA A 36 5.72 -2.87 -4.83
CA ALA A 36 4.49 -2.20 -5.27
C ALA A 36 3.94 -1.24 -4.21
N LEU A 37 3.97 -1.64 -2.92
CA LEU A 37 3.49 -0.82 -1.83
C LEU A 37 4.28 0.49 -1.69
N LEU A 38 5.60 0.46 -1.88
CA LEU A 38 6.44 1.66 -1.89
C LEU A 38 5.93 2.66 -2.94
N HIS A 39 5.79 2.21 -4.19
CA HIS A 39 5.31 3.07 -5.27
C HIS A 39 3.88 3.58 -5.06
N ILE A 40 2.98 2.73 -4.54
CA ILE A 40 1.60 3.13 -4.24
C ILE A 40 1.56 4.23 -3.17
N VAL A 41 2.34 4.07 -2.09
CA VAL A 41 2.38 5.06 -1.00
C VAL A 41 2.90 6.41 -1.52
N GLU A 42 3.96 6.40 -2.32
CA GLU A 42 4.53 7.60 -2.94
C GLU A 42 3.53 8.28 -3.89
N LEU A 43 2.93 7.53 -4.81
CA LEU A 43 1.95 8.05 -5.78
C LEU A 43 0.72 8.67 -5.12
N MET A 44 0.27 8.09 -4.01
CA MET A 44 -0.89 8.57 -3.26
C MET A 44 -0.56 9.73 -2.32
N GLY A 45 0.71 10.16 -2.23
CA GLY A 45 1.13 11.17 -1.26
C GLY A 45 0.94 10.71 0.18
N LEU A 46 0.98 9.40 0.43
CA LEU A 46 0.92 8.83 1.76
C LEU A 46 2.34 8.67 2.29
N SER A 47 2.46 8.56 3.60
CA SER A 47 3.75 8.34 4.27
C SER A 47 3.88 6.95 4.87
N THR A 48 2.81 6.17 4.93
CA THR A 48 2.81 4.80 5.45
C THR A 48 1.78 3.95 4.73
N GLY A 49 2.01 2.65 4.68
CA GLY A 49 1.06 1.68 4.13
C GLY A 49 1.40 0.26 4.55
N TRP A 50 0.42 -0.64 4.43
CA TRP A 50 0.61 -2.07 4.61
C TRP A 50 -0.43 -2.86 3.83
N ILE A 51 -0.07 -4.09 3.45
CA ILE A 51 -0.91 -5.01 2.68
C ILE A 51 -1.13 -6.27 3.50
N PHE A 52 -2.40 -6.67 3.63
CA PHE A 52 -2.78 -7.98 4.12
C PHE A 52 -3.27 -8.84 2.97
N LEU A 53 -2.88 -10.12 2.97
CA LEU A 53 -3.47 -11.14 2.12
C LEU A 53 -4.51 -11.91 2.94
N LYS A 54 -5.71 -12.08 2.37
CA LYS A 54 -6.74 -12.96 2.91
C LYS A 54 -6.40 -14.39 2.49
N GLY A 55 -6.17 -15.26 3.47
CA GLY A 55 -5.95 -16.69 3.23
C GLY A 55 -7.26 -17.44 3.11
N GLU A 56 -7.18 -18.78 3.19
CA GLU A 56 -8.39 -19.59 3.32
C GLU A 56 -9.12 -19.29 4.64
N GLY A 57 -10.45 -19.23 4.57
CA GLY A 57 -11.32 -18.91 5.70
C GLY A 57 -11.25 -17.44 6.13
N ALA A 58 -11.00 -17.22 7.44
CA ALA A 58 -10.99 -15.90 8.07
C ALA A 58 -9.58 -15.36 8.35
N SER A 59 -8.54 -16.03 7.86
CA SER A 59 -7.15 -15.66 8.17
C SER A 59 -6.66 -14.49 7.32
N PHE A 60 -5.90 -13.58 7.94
CA PHE A 60 -5.18 -12.52 7.25
C PHE A 60 -3.69 -12.57 7.60
N ALA A 61 -2.84 -12.52 6.58
CA ALA A 61 -1.39 -12.49 6.73
C ALA A 61 -0.85 -11.12 6.30
N LEU A 62 -0.03 -10.50 7.15
CA LEU A 62 0.66 -9.25 6.79
C LEU A 62 1.74 -9.55 5.75
N ALA A 63 1.49 -9.13 4.51
CA ALA A 63 2.33 -9.47 3.37
C ALA A 63 3.37 -8.39 3.06
N ALA A 64 3.03 -7.10 3.23
CA ALA A 64 3.96 -6.00 3.00
C ALA A 64 3.69 -4.84 3.97
N ARG A 65 4.71 -4.02 4.24
CA ARG A 65 4.59 -2.86 5.13
C ARG A 65 5.66 -1.81 4.83
N HIS A 66 5.25 -0.56 4.75
CA HIS A 66 6.10 0.58 4.45
C HIS A 66 5.96 1.68 5.51
N ASN A 67 7.11 2.09 6.08
CA ASN A 67 7.26 3.24 6.97
C ASN A 67 6.17 3.34 8.07
N LEU A 68 6.00 2.26 8.84
CA LEU A 68 4.98 2.18 9.89
C LEU A 68 5.13 3.33 10.90
N PRO A 69 4.02 3.94 11.37
CA PRO A 69 4.09 4.97 12.38
C PRO A 69 4.66 4.39 13.69
N PRO A 70 5.39 5.18 14.51
CA PRO A 70 6.00 4.71 15.76
C PRO A 70 5.00 4.06 16.72
N ALA A 71 3.74 4.48 16.66
CA ALA A 71 2.65 3.98 17.48
C ALA A 71 2.17 2.56 17.08
N ILE A 72 2.60 2.03 15.94
CA ILE A 72 2.28 0.68 15.45
C ILE A 72 3.56 0.02 14.92
N GLN A 73 4.34 -0.59 15.80
CA GLN A 73 5.55 -1.32 15.43
C GLN A 73 5.22 -2.77 15.07
N TYR A 74 6.04 -3.37 14.19
CA TYR A 74 5.95 -4.79 13.87
C TYR A 74 7.27 -5.49 14.19
N PRO A 75 7.24 -6.66 14.86
CA PRO A 75 6.05 -7.31 15.42
C PRO A 75 5.49 -6.53 16.63
N GLY A 76 4.20 -6.66 16.93
CA GLY A 76 3.56 -5.91 18.02
C GLY A 76 2.06 -6.21 18.20
N PRO A 77 1.46 -5.79 19.33
CA PRO A 77 0.09 -6.18 19.70
C PRO A 77 -0.97 -5.67 18.71
N ALA A 78 -0.71 -4.57 18.01
CA ALA A 78 -1.62 -4.02 17.01
C ALA A 78 -1.88 -4.96 15.82
N TRP A 79 -1.07 -6.00 15.63
CA TRP A 79 -1.17 -6.95 14.52
C TRP A 79 -1.83 -8.28 14.92
N ASN A 80 -2.13 -8.47 16.21
CA ASN A 80 -2.68 -9.73 16.73
C ASN A 80 -4.20 -9.83 16.54
N ASP A 81 -4.90 -8.69 16.61
CA ASP A 81 -6.35 -8.62 16.46
C ASP A 81 -6.75 -8.09 15.08
N ASP A 82 -7.93 -8.47 14.60
CA ASP A 82 -8.49 -7.99 13.33
C ASP A 82 -8.81 -6.48 13.37
N CYS A 83 -8.68 -5.81 12.21
CA CYS A 83 -9.17 -4.44 12.02
C CYS A 83 -10.62 -4.41 11.52
N ASP A 84 -11.27 -3.26 11.71
CA ASP A 84 -12.57 -2.94 11.12
C ASP A 84 -12.58 -3.22 9.59
N CYS A 85 -11.45 -2.96 8.91
CA CYS A 85 -11.26 -3.27 7.49
C CYS A 85 -11.30 -4.76 7.13
N GLN A 86 -10.70 -5.60 7.98
CA GLN A 86 -10.65 -7.06 7.79
C GLN A 86 -12.01 -7.67 8.04
N GLU A 87 -12.74 -7.18 9.05
CA GLU A 87 -14.11 -7.61 9.31
C GLU A 87 -15.06 -7.27 8.16
N LEU A 88 -14.95 -6.07 7.58
CA LEU A 88 -15.71 -5.69 6.40
C LEU A 88 -15.32 -6.52 5.17
N CYS A 89 -14.04 -6.83 4.99
CA CYS A 89 -13.56 -7.72 3.92
C CYS A 89 -14.06 -9.17 4.10
N ARG A 90 -14.21 -9.63 5.34
CA ARG A 90 -14.70 -10.97 5.66
C ARG A 90 -16.20 -11.12 5.46
N SER A 91 -16.95 -10.04 5.67
CA SER A 91 -18.40 -9.97 5.48
C SER A 91 -18.84 -9.53 4.08
N ASP A 92 -17.91 -9.47 3.12
CA ASP A 92 -18.14 -9.02 1.73
C ASP A 92 -18.76 -7.61 1.62
N ARG A 93 -18.42 -6.73 2.58
CA ARG A 93 -18.93 -5.36 2.69
C ARG A 93 -17.99 -4.28 2.15
N LEU A 94 -16.89 -4.68 1.50
CA LEU A 94 -16.02 -3.80 0.73
C LEU A 94 -16.47 -3.79 -0.75
N ASP A 95 -17.73 -3.46 -0.99
CA ASP A 95 -18.45 -3.66 -2.26
C ASP A 95 -18.24 -2.54 -3.30
N LYS A 96 -17.52 -1.48 -2.93
CA LYS A 96 -17.18 -0.36 -3.84
C LYS A 96 -15.80 -0.53 -4.47
N ALA A 97 -15.59 0.12 -5.62
CA ALA A 97 -14.28 0.17 -6.28
C ALA A 97 -13.18 0.77 -5.38
N VAL A 98 -13.55 1.73 -4.53
CA VAL A 98 -12.67 2.31 -3.50
C VAL A 98 -13.44 2.36 -2.19
N ASN A 99 -12.88 1.74 -1.14
CA ASN A 99 -13.43 1.74 0.21
C ASN A 99 -12.45 2.45 1.15
N MET A 100 -12.88 3.54 1.79
CA MET A 100 -12.11 4.23 2.84
C MET A 100 -12.69 3.90 4.21
N VAL A 101 -11.90 3.19 5.03
CA VAL A 101 -12.30 2.77 6.37
C VAL A 101 -11.34 3.40 7.38
N ARG A 102 -11.86 3.97 8.47
CA ARG A 102 -11.02 4.42 9.58
C ARG A 102 -10.40 3.20 10.26
N CYS A 103 -9.07 3.07 10.16
CA CYS A 103 -8.39 1.91 10.72
C CYS A 103 -8.46 1.91 12.26
N SER A 104 -9.06 0.86 12.84
CA SER A 104 -9.09 0.65 14.30
C SER A 104 -7.69 0.55 14.91
N ARG A 105 -6.73 -0.07 14.19
CA ARG A 105 -5.34 -0.16 14.65
C ARG A 105 -4.72 1.23 14.86
N LEU A 106 -4.95 2.15 13.93
CA LEU A 106 -4.48 3.55 14.06
C LEU A 106 -5.23 4.34 15.13
N ARG A 107 -6.53 4.04 15.33
CA ARG A 107 -7.32 4.67 16.40
C ARG A 107 -6.77 4.29 17.78
N SER A 108 -6.54 3.00 18.00
CA SER A 108 -6.04 2.44 19.26
C SER A 108 -4.54 2.65 19.48
N ALA A 109 -3.79 3.04 18.45
CA ALA A 109 -2.37 3.35 18.57
C ALA A 109 -2.15 4.53 19.54
N VAL A 110 -1.26 4.32 20.51
CA VAL A 110 -0.85 5.34 21.51
C VAL A 110 0.52 5.86 21.12
N GLY A 111 0.67 7.18 20.95
CA GLY A 111 1.92 7.82 20.52
C GLY A 111 1.76 8.67 19.27
N ASP A 112 2.90 9.01 18.64
CA ASP A 112 2.94 9.90 17.48
C ASP A 112 2.32 9.27 16.22
N LYS A 113 1.29 9.93 15.69
CA LYS A 113 0.55 9.58 14.47
C LYS A 113 0.87 10.52 13.29
N THR A 114 1.77 11.49 13.46
CA THR A 114 2.02 12.58 12.49
C THR A 114 2.63 12.10 11.17
N ARG A 115 3.18 10.87 11.10
CA ARG A 115 3.55 10.22 9.83
C ARG A 115 2.36 9.60 9.06
N LEU A 116 1.13 10.05 9.29
CA LEU A 116 -0.04 9.66 8.49
C LEU A 116 -0.37 10.65 7.35
N GLY A 117 0.28 11.81 7.32
CA GLY A 117 0.05 12.80 6.27
C GLY A 117 1.13 13.87 6.25
N SER A 118 2.19 13.63 5.51
CA SER A 118 3.14 14.68 5.14
C SER A 118 3.59 14.52 3.68
N ALA A 119 2.63 14.49 2.75
CA ALA A 119 2.91 14.93 1.38
C ALA A 119 2.35 16.35 1.22
N ARG A 120 3.25 17.28 0.92
CA ARG A 120 2.91 18.65 0.52
C ARG A 120 2.00 18.55 -0.71
N LEU A 121 0.74 18.98 -0.57
CA LEU A 121 -0.06 19.36 -1.73
C LEU A 121 0.71 20.47 -2.46
N GLY A 122 1.25 20.13 -3.63
CA GLY A 122 1.78 21.11 -4.56
C GLY A 122 0.66 22.08 -4.91
N ALA A 123 0.81 23.32 -4.46
CA ALA A 123 0.10 24.45 -5.03
C ALA A 123 0.56 24.58 -6.48
N ALA A 124 -0.33 24.30 -7.41
CA ALA A 124 -0.28 24.83 -8.77
C ALA A 124 -1.63 25.49 -9.02
N ALA A 125 -1.66 26.80 -8.76
CA ALA A 125 -2.62 27.72 -9.34
C ALA A 125 -2.11 28.13 -10.73
#